data_AF-A0A7C4IYB8-F1
#
_entry.id   AF-A0A7C4IYB8-F1
#
_cell.length_a   1.000
_cell.length_b   1.000
_cell.length_c   1.000
_cell.angle_alpha   90.00
_cell.angle_beta   90.00
_cell.angle_gamma   90.00
#
_symmetry.space_group_name_H-M   'P 1'
#
loop_
_entity.id
_entity.type
_entity.pdbx_description
1 polymer ?
#
loop_
_entity_poly.entity_id
_entity_poly.type
_entity_poly.pdbx_seq_one_letter_code
_entity_poly.pdbx_strand_id
1 'polypeptide(L)'
;MNRKFSVYLLVITVFFSSFLLLFPDALAQKEDPEANVFNLYGRAIGAVKEDGKITNLYGIAIGSVDEQGNIFNVSKMAIGKVNPDGTVTNQTGTVLSRVDAQGNVYNVSGRKVGSVNAGGNIVLIGGAARLLFH
;
A
#
# COMPACT_ATOMS: atom_id res chain seq x y z
N MET A 1 37.74 -38.73 -15.17
CA MET A 1 36.94 -37.81 -14.33
C MET A 1 37.63 -37.69 -12.98
N ASN A 2 38.17 -36.51 -12.65
CA ASN A 2 39.05 -36.33 -11.50
C ASN A 2 38.24 -36.37 -10.19
N ARG A 3 38.47 -37.38 -9.34
CA ARG A 3 37.75 -37.57 -8.06
C ARG A 3 37.77 -36.31 -7.18
N LYS A 4 38.86 -35.53 -7.21
CA LYS A 4 38.98 -34.24 -6.51
C LYS A 4 37.97 -33.21 -7.02
N PHE A 5 37.78 -33.10 -8.34
CA PHE A 5 36.83 -32.18 -8.97
C PHE A 5 35.37 -32.52 -8.61
N SER A 6 35.06 -33.82 -8.57
CA SER A 6 33.72 -34.30 -8.20
C SER A 6 33.37 -34.00 -6.75
N VAL A 7 34.35 -34.02 -5.83
CA VAL A 7 34.14 -33.69 -4.41
C VAL A 7 33.96 -32.18 -4.22
N TYR A 8 34.77 -31.35 -4.88
CA TYR A 8 34.60 -29.89 -4.82
C TYR A 8 33.23 -29.44 -5.35
N LEU A 9 32.78 -30.02 -6.47
CA LEU A 9 31.47 -29.71 -7.04
C LEU A 9 30.32 -30.06 -6.09
N LEU A 10 30.43 -31.19 -5.37
CA LEU A 10 29.43 -31.66 -4.40
C LEU A 10 29.39 -30.80 -3.13
N VAL A 11 30.56 -30.35 -2.65
CA VAL A 11 30.64 -29.46 -1.47
C VAL A 11 30.05 -28.08 -1.79
N ILE A 12 30.30 -27.55 -2.99
CA ILE A 12 29.76 -26.24 -3.41
C ILE A 12 28.24 -26.30 -3.59
N THR A 13 27.69 -27.36 -4.21
CA THR A 13 26.24 -27.48 -4.42
C THR A 13 25.49 -27.69 -3.11
N VAL A 14 26.02 -28.49 -2.18
CA VAL A 14 25.40 -28.67 -0.86
C VAL A 14 25.45 -27.38 -0.05
N PHE A 15 26.55 -26.62 -0.11
CA PHE A 15 26.66 -25.32 0.56
C PHE A 15 25.74 -24.25 -0.05
N PHE A 16 25.60 -24.23 -1.37
CA PHE A 16 24.69 -23.29 -2.05
C PHE A 16 23.22 -23.65 -1.81
N SER A 17 22.89 -24.95 -1.79
CA SER A 17 21.55 -25.44 -1.50
C SER A 17 21.16 -25.23 -0.04
N SER A 18 22.08 -25.37 0.92
CA SER A 18 21.83 -25.09 2.33
C SER A 18 21.78 -23.59 2.63
N PHE A 19 22.59 -22.77 1.94
CA PHE A 19 22.53 -21.32 2.01
C PHE A 19 21.19 -20.76 1.48
N LEU A 20 20.64 -21.35 0.41
CA LEU A 20 19.34 -20.95 -0.13
C LEU A 20 18.17 -21.37 0.78
N LEU A 21 18.29 -22.47 1.53
CA LEU A 21 17.30 -22.93 2.50
C LEU A 21 17.33 -22.17 3.83
N LEU A 22 18.43 -21.48 4.14
CA LEU A 22 18.58 -20.67 5.36
C LEU A 22 17.95 -19.27 5.24
N PHE A 23 17.70 -18.80 4.02
CA PHE A 23 17.14 -17.47 3.76
C PHE A 23 16.00 -17.48 2.72
N PRO A 24 14.91 -18.25 2.94
CA PRO A 24 13.76 -18.21 2.03
C PRO A 24 13.16 -16.80 1.89
N ASP A 25 13.26 -15.99 2.95
CA ASP A 25 12.70 -14.63 3.01
C ASP A 25 13.64 -13.53 2.50
N ALA A 26 14.92 -13.80 2.23
CA ALA A 26 15.86 -12.76 1.76
C ALA A 26 15.53 -12.23 0.35
N LEU A 27 14.66 -12.94 -0.37
CA LEU A 27 14.14 -12.57 -1.68
C LEU A 27 12.72 -11.97 -1.59
N ALA A 28 12.08 -12.06 -0.42
CA ALA A 28 10.77 -11.49 -0.19
C ALA A 28 10.91 -9.99 0.09
N GLN A 29 10.31 -9.16 -0.77
CA GLN A 29 10.21 -7.73 -0.50
C GLN A 29 9.34 -7.55 0.76
N LYS A 30 9.97 -7.08 1.85
CA LYS A 30 9.31 -6.92 3.15
C LYS A 30 8.11 -5.98 3.04
N GLU A 31 6.94 -6.45 3.50
CA GLU A 31 5.74 -5.61 3.63
C GLU A 31 6.01 -4.46 4.61
N ASP A 32 5.48 -3.28 4.29
CA ASP A 32 5.61 -2.07 5.10
C ASP A 32 4.98 -2.34 6.49
N PRO A 33 5.77 -2.30 7.58
CA PRO A 33 5.24 -2.54 8.93
C PRO A 33 4.25 -1.46 9.37
N GLU A 34 4.20 -0.31 8.69
CA GLU A 34 3.25 0.77 8.94
C GLU A 34 1.97 0.69 8.07
N ALA A 35 1.76 -0.44 7.36
CA ALA A 35 0.58 -0.60 6.53
C ALA A 35 -0.72 -0.44 7.33
N ASN A 36 -1.52 0.54 6.95
CA ASN A 36 -2.79 0.88 7.60
C ASN A 36 -3.96 1.00 6.60
N VAL A 37 -3.75 0.64 5.34
CA VAL A 37 -4.80 0.57 4.32
C VAL A 37 -5.07 -0.89 4.00
N PHE A 38 -6.32 -1.31 4.14
CA PHE A 38 -6.74 -2.70 4.04
C PHE A 38 -7.87 -2.85 3.02
N ASN A 39 -7.80 -3.89 2.20
CA ASN A 39 -8.91 -4.24 1.31
C ASN A 39 -10.10 -4.87 2.09
N LEU A 40 -11.20 -5.17 1.39
CA LEU A 40 -12.39 -5.82 1.98
C LEU A 40 -12.09 -7.13 2.72
N TYR A 41 -11.02 -7.85 2.37
CA TYR A 41 -10.63 -9.10 3.03
C TYR A 41 -9.71 -8.89 4.24
N GLY A 42 -9.47 -7.63 4.65
CA GLY A 42 -8.57 -7.30 5.75
C GLY A 42 -7.08 -7.45 5.42
N ARG A 43 -6.72 -7.65 4.15
CA ARG A 43 -5.31 -7.70 3.73
C ARG A 43 -4.79 -6.29 3.55
N ALA A 44 -3.63 -6.00 4.10
CA ALA A 44 -2.92 -4.75 3.86
C ALA A 44 -2.66 -4.57 2.35
N ILE A 45 -2.75 -3.33 1.87
CA ILE A 45 -2.46 -2.95 0.47
C ILE A 45 -1.62 -1.67 0.34
N GLY A 46 -1.34 -1.01 1.47
CA GLY A 46 -0.47 0.15 1.52
C GLY A 46 -0.59 0.90 2.84
N ALA A 47 -0.05 2.11 2.87
CA ALA A 47 -0.14 2.99 4.01
C ALA A 47 -0.49 4.42 3.60
N VAL A 48 -1.12 5.14 4.53
CA VAL A 48 -1.13 6.60 4.57
C VAL A 48 -0.48 7.06 5.87
N LYS A 49 0.55 7.88 5.75
CA LYS A 49 1.32 8.40 6.87
C LYS A 49 0.66 9.67 7.43
N GLU A 50 1.06 10.06 8.64
CA GLU A 50 0.55 11.26 9.30
C GLU A 50 0.82 12.55 8.51
N ASP A 51 1.92 12.59 7.76
CA ASP A 51 2.27 13.69 6.84
C ASP A 51 1.48 13.67 5.51
N GLY A 52 0.50 12.76 5.38
CA GLY A 52 -0.31 12.61 4.19
C GLY A 52 0.36 11.84 3.04
N LYS A 53 1.59 11.34 3.20
CA LYS A 53 2.23 10.49 2.18
C LYS A 53 1.52 9.15 2.05
N ILE A 54 1.22 8.74 0.81
CA ILE A 54 0.55 7.47 0.50
C ILE A 54 1.56 6.54 -0.16
N THR A 55 1.71 5.33 0.40
CA THR A 55 2.62 4.29 -0.08
C THR A 55 1.87 3.01 -0.44
N ASN A 56 2.45 2.22 -1.34
CA ASN A 56 2.03 0.84 -1.53
C ASN A 56 2.55 -0.07 -0.41
N LEU A 57 2.22 -1.35 -0.44
CA LEU A 57 2.69 -2.38 0.50
C LEU A 57 4.21 -2.47 0.68
N TYR A 58 5.00 -1.92 -0.23
CA TYR A 58 6.45 -1.98 -0.20
C TYR A 58 7.10 -0.66 0.22
N GLY A 59 6.31 0.29 0.75
CA GLY A 59 6.79 1.60 1.18
C GLY A 59 7.10 2.57 0.03
N ILE A 60 6.81 2.19 -1.22
CA ILE A 60 7.03 3.07 -2.38
C ILE A 60 5.92 4.10 -2.41
N ALA A 61 6.29 5.39 -2.48
CA ALA A 61 5.34 6.49 -2.58
C ALA A 61 4.56 6.42 -3.90
N ILE A 62 3.24 6.49 -3.81
CA ILE A 62 2.34 6.50 -4.97
C ILE A 62 1.46 7.75 -5.05
N GLY A 63 1.51 8.60 -4.02
CA GLY A 63 0.78 9.85 -3.96
C GLY A 63 0.90 10.51 -2.59
N SER A 64 0.11 11.57 -2.40
CA SER A 64 -0.04 12.22 -1.11
C SER A 64 -1.40 12.91 -1.00
N VAL A 65 -1.83 13.24 0.20
CA VAL A 65 -2.95 14.15 0.46
C VAL A 65 -2.47 15.28 1.37
N ASP A 66 -2.85 16.53 1.07
CA ASP A 66 -2.55 17.67 1.96
C ASP A 66 -3.65 17.90 3.00
N GLU A 67 -3.40 18.79 3.96
CA GLU A 67 -4.34 19.14 5.02
C GLU A 67 -5.66 19.74 4.50
N GLN A 68 -5.64 20.31 3.29
CA GLN A 68 -6.81 20.87 2.63
C GLN A 68 -7.61 19.80 1.86
N GLY A 69 -7.19 18.54 1.93
CA GLY A 69 -7.81 17.39 1.29
C GLY A 69 -7.42 17.20 -0.16
N ASN A 70 -6.52 18.00 -0.74
CA ASN A 70 -6.13 17.81 -2.13
C ASN A 70 -5.27 16.55 -2.25
N ILE A 71 -5.62 15.68 -3.19
CA ILE A 71 -4.93 14.42 -3.45
C ILE A 71 -3.98 14.63 -4.62
N PHE A 72 -2.72 14.26 -4.47
CA PHE A 72 -1.68 14.40 -5.47
C PHE A 72 -1.14 13.05 -5.91
N ASN A 73 -0.79 12.94 -7.19
CA ASN A 73 0.03 11.83 -7.68
C ASN A 73 1.53 12.03 -7.35
N VAL A 74 2.36 11.06 -7.72
CA VAL A 74 3.82 11.11 -7.53
C VAL A 74 4.49 12.31 -8.21
N SER A 75 3.89 12.83 -9.29
CA SER A 75 4.36 14.02 -10.02
C SER A 75 3.87 15.34 -9.40
N LYS A 76 3.27 15.30 -8.20
CA LYS A 76 2.71 16.47 -7.50
C LYS A 76 1.58 17.18 -8.24
N MET A 77 0.93 16.51 -9.18
CA MET A 77 -0.30 17.01 -9.80
C MET A 77 -1.49 16.65 -8.93
N ALA A 78 -2.35 17.63 -8.62
CA ALA A 78 -3.61 17.38 -7.92
C ALA A 78 -4.52 16.54 -8.81
N ILE A 79 -4.96 15.37 -8.36
CA ILE A 79 -5.80 14.41 -9.11
C ILE A 79 -7.20 14.24 -8.50
N GLY A 80 -7.44 14.85 -7.35
CA GLY A 80 -8.72 14.74 -6.65
C GLY A 80 -8.71 15.51 -5.35
N LYS A 81 -9.80 15.37 -4.60
CA LYS A 81 -10.00 16.05 -3.33
C LYS A 81 -10.84 15.20 -2.37
N VAL A 82 -10.49 15.22 -1.10
CA VAL A 82 -11.31 14.77 0.01
C VAL A 82 -12.09 15.97 0.54
N ASN A 83 -13.40 15.86 0.56
CA ASN A 83 -14.27 16.89 1.11
C ASN A 83 -14.56 16.63 2.60
N PRO A 84 -14.90 17.67 3.38
CA PRO A 84 -15.19 17.53 4.81
C PRO A 84 -16.32 16.54 5.15
N ASP A 85 -17.22 16.25 4.21
CA ASP A 85 -18.32 15.29 4.36
C ASP A 85 -17.90 13.83 4.13
N GLY A 86 -16.62 13.60 3.86
CA GLY A 86 -16.05 12.29 3.57
C GLY A 86 -16.17 11.86 2.11
N THR A 87 -16.70 12.68 1.21
CA THR A 87 -16.68 12.35 -0.22
C THR A 87 -15.29 12.57 -0.81
N VAL A 88 -14.88 11.71 -1.73
CA VAL A 88 -13.64 11.84 -2.50
C VAL A 88 -14.01 12.08 -3.95
N THR A 89 -13.58 13.21 -4.50
CA THR A 89 -13.87 13.62 -5.88
C THR A 89 -12.61 13.60 -6.74
N ASN A 90 -12.79 13.46 -8.06
CA ASN A 90 -11.73 13.76 -9.02
C ASN A 90 -11.58 15.29 -9.23
N GLN A 91 -10.71 15.69 -10.16
CA GLN A 91 -10.49 17.09 -10.54
C GLN A 91 -11.72 17.80 -11.11
N THR A 92 -12.70 17.07 -11.65
CA THR A 92 -13.92 17.63 -12.23
C THR A 92 -15.07 17.72 -11.22
N GLY A 93 -14.85 17.34 -9.97
CA GLY A 93 -15.88 17.30 -8.91
C GLY A 93 -16.76 16.04 -8.93
N THR A 94 -16.47 15.06 -9.79
CA THR A 94 -17.19 13.79 -9.81
C THR A 94 -16.79 12.95 -8.60
N VAL A 95 -17.78 12.49 -7.83
CA VAL A 95 -17.55 11.60 -6.67
C VAL A 95 -17.05 10.24 -7.14
N LEU A 96 -15.92 9.81 -6.58
CA LEU A 96 -15.30 8.50 -6.83
C LEU A 96 -15.55 7.52 -5.68
N SER A 97 -15.60 8.04 -4.45
CA SER A 97 -15.80 7.23 -3.24
C SER A 97 -16.31 8.07 -2.08
N ARG A 98 -16.71 7.39 -1.01
CA ARG A 98 -17.06 8.00 0.27
C ARG A 98 -16.32 7.30 1.39
N VAL A 99 -15.92 8.05 2.41
CA VAL A 99 -15.29 7.52 3.61
C VAL A 99 -16.05 7.95 4.87
N ASP A 100 -15.86 7.23 5.96
CA ASP A 100 -16.41 7.57 7.27
C ASP A 100 -15.32 7.72 8.35
N ALA A 101 -15.72 8.22 9.52
CA ALA A 101 -14.81 8.46 10.64
C ALA A 101 -14.32 7.16 11.30
N GLN A 102 -14.94 6.03 10.98
CA GLN A 102 -14.50 4.70 11.40
C GLN A 102 -13.42 4.14 10.45
N GLY A 103 -13.04 4.89 9.41
CA GLY A 103 -12.03 4.48 8.45
C GLY A 103 -12.56 3.59 7.33
N ASN A 104 -13.88 3.38 7.19
CA ASN A 104 -14.41 2.59 6.10
C ASN A 104 -14.38 3.40 4.80
N VAL A 105 -14.12 2.70 3.69
CA VAL A 105 -14.15 3.28 2.34
C VAL A 105 -15.22 2.57 1.52
N TYR A 106 -16.05 3.36 0.85
CA TYR A 106 -17.19 2.92 0.06
C TYR A 106 -17.05 3.40 -1.39
N ASN A 107 -17.46 2.57 -2.34
CA ASN A 107 -17.59 3.00 -3.73
C ASN A 107 -18.85 3.87 -3.94
N VAL A 108 -19.03 4.40 -5.14
CA VAL A 108 -20.19 5.24 -5.52
C VAL A 108 -21.55 4.55 -5.36
N SER A 109 -21.59 3.22 -5.34
CA SER A 109 -22.81 2.43 -5.12
C SER A 109 -23.10 2.19 -3.64
N GLY A 110 -22.28 2.70 -2.72
CA GLY A 110 -22.42 2.52 -1.27
C GLY A 110 -21.89 1.18 -0.74
N ARG A 111 -21.17 0.40 -1.56
CA ARG A 111 -20.55 -0.86 -1.12
C ARG A 111 -19.18 -0.58 -0.50
N LYS A 112 -18.93 -1.13 0.70
CA LYS A 112 -17.60 -1.08 1.34
C LYS A 112 -16.58 -1.81 0.47
N VAL A 113 -15.45 -1.17 0.20
CA VAL A 113 -14.33 -1.72 -0.60
C VAL A 113 -13.07 -1.98 0.24
N GLY A 114 -13.00 -1.38 1.43
CA GLY A 114 -11.92 -1.60 2.38
C GLY A 114 -11.99 -0.64 3.55
N SER A 115 -10.85 -0.46 4.21
CA SER A 115 -10.71 0.41 5.36
C SER A 115 -9.31 1.01 5.48
N VAL A 116 -9.21 2.15 6.14
CA VAL A 116 -7.97 2.86 6.45
C VAL A 116 -7.94 3.16 7.94
N ASN A 117 -6.92 2.70 8.63
CA ASN A 117 -6.70 3.00 10.04
C ASN A 117 -5.83 4.26 10.18
N ALA A 118 -6.48 5.43 10.18
CA ALA A 118 -5.82 6.73 10.35
C ALA A 118 -6.46 7.56 11.47
N GLY A 119 -6.86 6.92 12.58
CA GLY A 119 -7.35 7.61 13.77
C GLY A 119 -8.60 8.47 13.57
N GLY A 120 -9.43 8.15 12.56
CA GLY A 120 -10.62 8.92 12.21
C GLY A 120 -10.36 10.21 11.42
N ASN A 121 -9.11 10.47 10.99
CA ASN A 121 -8.80 11.60 10.14
C ASN A 121 -9.35 11.38 8.71
N ILE A 122 -10.51 11.98 8.43
CA ILE A 122 -11.21 11.86 7.13
C ILE A 122 -10.30 12.23 5.95
N VAL A 123 -9.43 13.23 6.10
CA VAL A 123 -8.51 13.66 5.03
C VAL A 123 -7.52 12.55 4.67
N LEU A 124 -6.88 11.95 5.67
CA LEU A 124 -5.94 10.84 5.45
C LEU A 124 -6.66 9.60 4.90
N ILE A 125 -7.81 9.25 5.48
CA ILE A 125 -8.64 8.12 5.04
C ILE A 125 -9.05 8.29 3.57
N GLY A 126 -9.57 9.47 3.23
CA GLY A 126 -10.01 9.80 1.86
C GLY A 126 -8.85 9.86 0.87
N GLY A 127 -7.69 10.37 1.29
CA GLY A 127 -6.49 10.40 0.45
C GLY A 127 -6.03 9.00 0.08
N ALA A 128 -6.01 8.11 1.07
CA ALA A 128 -5.61 6.72 0.90
C ALA A 128 -6.65 5.86 0.15
N ALA A 129 -7.92 6.30 0.10
CA ALA A 129 -9.01 5.55 -0.55
C ALA A 129 -8.69 5.15 -1.99
N ARG A 130 -7.84 5.92 -2.70
CA ARG A 130 -7.40 5.62 -4.07
C ARG A 130 -6.76 4.23 -4.22
N LEU A 131 -6.09 3.74 -3.17
CA LEU A 131 -5.51 2.39 -3.11
C LEU A 131 -6.59 1.30 -3.24
N LEU A 132 -7.86 1.57 -2.89
CA LEU A 132 -8.90 0.54 -2.90
C LEU A 132 -9.62 0.39 -4.24
N PHE A 133 -9.22 1.17 -5.23
CA PHE A 133 -9.81 1.21 -6.58
C PHE A 133 -8.79 0.85 -7.67
N HIS A 134 -7.90 -0.11 -7.39
CA HIS A 134 -6.94 -0.66 -8.35
C HIS A 134 -7.62 -1.18 -9.62
#